data_AF-A0A535BSJ2-F1
#
_entry.id   AF-A0A535BSJ2-F1
#
_cell.length_a   1.000
_cell.length_b   1.000
_cell.length_c   1.000
_cell.angle_alpha   90.00
_cell.angle_beta   90.00
_cell.angle_gamma   90.00
#
_symmetry.space_group_name_H-M   'P 1'
#
loop_
_entity.id
_entity.type
_entity.pdbx_description
1 polymer ?
#
loop_
_entity_poly.entity_id
_entity_poly.type
_entity_poly.pdbx_seq_one_letter_code
_entity_poly.pdbx_strand_id
1 'polypeptide(L)'
;MTKRLELTRAQILSHRRKVGALDERLPMSAASLRRAAWAGLQDSMPRAALLSIHARVERTRSSAWEHAALVQVWGPRFSAYVVPARDAAVFTRGRMPDDEMDRLRFEELAERLHSYLKGRKVRFG
;
A
#
# COMPACT_ATOMS: atom_id res chain seq x y z
N MET A 1 -5.85 -28.63 25.60
CA MET A 1 -6.30 -27.23 25.66
C MET A 1 -5.09 -26.32 25.49
N THR A 2 -5.04 -25.48 24.47
CA THR A 2 -3.94 -24.51 24.26
C THR A 2 -4.10 -23.36 25.24
N LYS A 3 -3.04 -23.01 25.97
CA LYS A 3 -3.03 -21.88 26.93
C LYS A 3 -3.33 -20.57 26.17
N ARG A 4 -4.22 -19.74 26.73
CA ARG A 4 -4.60 -18.46 26.11
C ARG A 4 -3.41 -17.50 26.11
N LEU A 5 -3.20 -16.81 24.99
CA LEU A 5 -2.16 -15.78 24.88
C LEU A 5 -2.64 -14.49 25.54
N GLU A 6 -1.99 -14.09 26.61
CA GLU A 6 -2.25 -12.83 27.32
C GLU A 6 -1.26 -11.76 26.87
N LEU A 7 -1.75 -10.61 26.40
CA LEU A 7 -0.94 -9.49 25.92
C LEU A 7 -1.41 -8.17 26.53
N THR A 8 -0.48 -7.38 27.02
CA THR A 8 -0.74 -6.01 27.46
C THR A 8 -0.90 -5.06 26.28
N ARG A 9 -1.60 -3.94 26.51
CA ARG A 9 -1.71 -2.85 25.52
C ARG A 9 -0.33 -2.34 25.07
N ALA A 10 0.63 -2.25 25.99
CA ALA A 10 1.99 -1.79 25.67
C ALA A 10 2.71 -2.74 24.70
N GLN A 11 2.58 -4.06 24.89
CA GLN A 11 3.13 -5.06 23.97
C GLN A 11 2.48 -4.96 22.59
N ILE A 12 1.15 -4.77 22.53
CA ILE A 12 0.43 -4.62 21.25
C ILE A 12 0.89 -3.37 20.50
N LEU A 13 0.99 -2.22 21.16
CA LEU A 13 1.42 -0.97 20.53
C LEU A 13 2.89 -1.01 20.10
N SER A 14 3.76 -1.58 20.93
CA SER A 14 5.17 -1.80 20.59
C SER A 14 5.30 -2.67 19.35
N HIS A 15 4.57 -3.79 19.29
CA HIS A 15 4.53 -4.66 18.12
C HIS A 15 4.04 -3.92 16.87
N ARG A 16 2.93 -3.17 16.95
CA ARG A 16 2.39 -2.40 15.81
C ARG A 16 3.37 -1.36 15.30
N ARG A 17 4.06 -0.65 16.20
CA ARG A 17 5.12 0.31 15.83
C ARG A 17 6.26 -0.39 15.12
N LYS A 18 6.73 -1.52 15.67
CA LYS A 18 7.83 -2.31 15.11
C LYS A 18 7.53 -2.85 13.72
N VAL A 19 6.37 -3.47 13.52
CA VAL A 19 5.97 -3.98 12.20
C VAL A 19 5.89 -2.85 11.18
N GLY A 20 5.37 -1.68 11.59
CA GLY A 20 5.25 -0.49 10.75
C GLY A 20 6.51 0.38 10.64
N ALA A 21 7.66 0.00 11.21
CA ALA A 21 8.90 0.77 11.24
C ALA A 21 8.75 2.21 11.83
N LEU A 22 7.97 2.31 12.91
CA LEU A 22 7.73 3.55 13.68
C LEU A 22 8.39 3.54 15.06
N ASP A 23 9.10 2.46 15.39
CA ASP A 23 10.00 2.36 16.53
C ASP A 23 11.39 2.89 16.17
N GLU A 24 11.87 2.61 14.96
CA GLU A 24 13.16 3.05 14.43
C GLU A 24 13.05 3.35 12.93
N ARG A 25 13.73 4.41 12.47
CA ARG A 25 13.80 4.71 11.02
C ARG A 25 14.81 3.79 10.35
N LEU A 26 14.38 3.14 9.29
CA LEU A 26 15.19 2.18 8.55
C LEU A 26 16.13 2.89 7.55
N PRO A 27 17.30 2.32 7.21
CA PRO A 27 18.15 2.86 6.15
C PRO A 27 17.43 2.84 4.80
N MET A 28 17.75 3.78 3.91
CA MET A 28 17.16 3.83 2.57
C MET A 28 17.54 2.58 1.76
N SER A 29 16.55 1.74 1.49
CA SER A 29 16.69 0.54 0.64
C SER A 29 15.33 0.08 0.11
N ALA A 30 15.34 -0.74 -0.95
CA ALA A 30 14.12 -1.37 -1.45
C ALA A 30 13.39 -2.20 -0.37
N ALA A 31 14.13 -2.91 0.49
CA ALA A 31 13.56 -3.71 1.57
C ALA A 31 12.87 -2.83 2.62
N SER A 32 13.52 -1.73 3.01
CA SER A 32 12.96 -0.75 3.95
C SER A 32 11.68 -0.10 3.42
N LEU A 33 11.67 0.28 2.13
CA LEU A 33 10.49 0.86 1.50
C LEU A 33 9.32 -0.13 1.45
N ARG A 34 9.58 -1.40 1.12
CA ARG A 34 8.53 -2.45 1.16
C ARG A 34 8.00 -2.65 2.58
N ARG A 35 8.86 -2.67 3.60
CA ARG A 35 8.44 -2.79 5.00
C ARG A 35 7.63 -1.57 5.44
N ALA A 36 8.06 -0.37 5.09
CA ALA A 36 7.34 0.85 5.41
C ALA A 36 5.93 0.88 4.80
N ALA A 37 5.77 0.30 3.60
CA ALA A 37 4.50 0.25 2.87
C ALA A 37 3.71 -1.06 3.01
N TRP A 38 4.08 -1.98 3.91
CA TRP A 38 3.56 -3.37 3.91
C TRP A 38 2.02 -3.48 3.97
N ALA A 39 1.34 -2.54 4.63
CA ALA A 39 -0.13 -2.49 4.73
C ALA A 39 -0.77 -1.45 3.79
N GLY A 40 0.02 -0.92 2.84
CA GLY A 40 -0.36 0.19 1.97
C GLY A 40 -0.35 1.54 2.68
N LEU A 41 0.14 2.56 1.99
CA LEU A 41 0.16 3.95 2.47
C LEU A 41 -0.85 4.73 1.65
N GLN A 42 -1.90 5.25 2.28
CA GLN A 42 -2.83 6.13 1.58
C GLN A 42 -2.08 7.39 1.12
N ASP A 43 -2.20 7.71 -0.16
CA ASP A 43 -1.50 8.82 -0.82
C ASP A 43 -2.48 9.93 -1.20
N SER A 44 -3.23 10.41 -0.22
CA SER A 44 -4.15 11.55 -0.37
C SER A 44 -3.40 12.90 -0.39
N MET A 45 -4.13 13.95 -0.79
CA MET A 45 -3.63 15.30 -1.10
C MET A 45 -2.68 15.93 -0.05
N PRO A 46 -1.56 16.53 -0.48
CA PRO A 46 -0.66 16.05 -1.52
C PRO A 46 0.41 15.15 -0.91
N ARG A 47 0.60 13.96 -1.50
CA ARG A 47 1.71 13.04 -1.21
C ARG A 47 1.80 12.57 0.25
N ALA A 48 0.67 12.28 0.89
CA ALA A 48 0.65 11.76 2.26
C ALA A 48 1.47 10.45 2.43
N ALA A 49 1.61 9.64 1.38
CA ALA A 49 2.44 8.45 1.44
C ALA A 49 3.93 8.81 1.56
N LEU A 50 4.39 9.89 0.92
CA LEU A 50 5.77 10.38 1.06
C LEU A 50 6.09 10.76 2.51
N LEU A 51 5.18 11.46 3.19
CA LEU A 51 5.33 11.79 4.62
C LEU A 51 5.37 10.53 5.49
N SER A 52 4.54 9.54 5.16
CA SER A 52 4.55 8.25 5.83
C SER A 52 5.85 7.47 5.63
N ILE A 53 6.46 7.55 4.44
CA ILE A 53 7.79 6.97 4.17
C ILE A 53 8.86 7.72 4.97
N HIS A 54 8.82 9.06 4.99
CA HIS A 54 9.80 9.88 5.71
C HIS A 54 9.86 9.54 7.20
N ALA A 55 8.71 9.29 7.82
CA ALA A 55 8.61 8.90 9.22
C ALA A 55 9.25 7.54 9.54
N ARG A 56 9.45 6.68 8.53
CA ARG A 56 9.87 5.27 8.67
C ARG A 56 11.23 4.96 8.06
N VAL A 57 11.69 5.79 7.12
CA VAL A 57 12.91 5.55 6.34
C VAL A 57 13.78 6.81 6.35
N GLU A 58 15.05 6.62 6.71
CA GLU A 58 16.05 7.67 6.71
C GLU A 58 16.36 8.17 5.30
N ARG A 59 16.82 9.43 5.22
CA ARG A 59 17.24 10.06 3.95
C ARG A 59 16.17 10.00 2.84
N THR A 60 14.90 9.96 3.23
CA THR A 60 13.76 9.99 2.31
C THR A 60 13.78 11.30 1.52
N ARG A 61 13.87 11.18 0.18
CA ARG A 61 13.80 12.31 -0.77
C ARG A 61 12.37 12.47 -1.29
N SER A 62 12.06 13.61 -1.89
CA SER A 62 10.74 13.91 -2.48
C SER A 62 10.29 12.90 -3.54
N SER A 63 11.22 12.21 -4.21
CA SER A 63 10.96 11.16 -5.20
C SER A 63 10.89 9.74 -4.63
N ALA A 64 10.98 9.54 -3.31
CA ALA A 64 11.04 8.21 -2.72
C ALA A 64 9.79 7.36 -2.99
N TRP A 65 8.62 7.99 -3.18
CA TRP A 65 7.37 7.30 -3.53
C TRP A 65 7.38 6.70 -4.94
N GLU A 66 8.29 7.16 -5.82
CA GLU A 66 8.46 6.67 -7.20
C GLU A 66 9.42 5.49 -7.32
N HIS A 67 10.06 5.10 -6.22
CA HIS A 67 11.04 4.02 -6.22
C HIS A 67 10.43 2.72 -6.76
N ALA A 68 11.12 2.00 -7.64
CA ALA A 68 10.62 0.80 -8.33
C ALA A 68 10.19 -0.37 -7.41
N ALA A 69 10.51 -0.30 -6.12
CA ALA A 69 10.02 -1.25 -5.12
C ALA A 69 8.54 -1.00 -4.72
N LEU A 70 7.99 0.13 -5.14
CA LEU A 70 6.66 0.62 -4.83
C LEU A 70 5.85 0.81 -6.12
N VAL A 71 4.53 0.79 -6.00
CA VAL A 71 3.59 1.13 -7.06
C VAL A 71 2.41 1.87 -6.46
N GLN A 72 1.87 2.84 -7.21
CA GLN A 72 0.63 3.50 -6.83
C GLN A 72 -0.56 2.72 -7.41
N VAL A 73 -1.55 2.43 -6.58
CA VAL A 73 -2.79 1.75 -6.97
C VAL A 73 -4.01 2.55 -6.53
N TRP A 74 -5.12 2.34 -7.22
CA TRP A 74 -6.43 2.80 -6.77
C TRP A 74 -6.98 1.83 -5.73
N GLY A 75 -6.91 2.27 -4.47
CA GLY A 75 -7.10 1.45 -3.29
C GLY A 75 -8.53 1.45 -2.74
N PRO A 76 -8.72 0.92 -1.51
CA PRO A 76 -9.98 0.97 -0.80
C PRO A 76 -10.54 2.39 -0.68
N ARG A 77 -11.88 2.52 -0.68
CA ARG A 77 -12.59 3.79 -0.47
C ARG A 77 -12.14 4.91 -1.42
N PHE A 78 -11.95 4.57 -2.70
CA PHE A 78 -11.70 5.52 -3.79
C PHE A 78 -10.47 6.44 -3.57
N SER A 79 -9.40 5.92 -2.97
CA SER A 79 -8.20 6.69 -2.63
C SER A 79 -6.93 6.11 -3.28
N ALA A 80 -5.91 6.95 -3.52
CA ALA A 80 -4.59 6.44 -3.94
C ALA A 80 -3.93 5.74 -2.78
N TYR A 81 -3.22 4.66 -3.09
CA TYR A 81 -2.32 4.00 -2.16
C TYR A 81 -0.97 3.76 -2.82
N VAL A 82 0.11 3.95 -2.07
CA VAL A 82 1.44 3.45 -2.40
C VAL A 82 1.64 2.12 -1.68
N VAL A 83 1.89 1.07 -2.44
CA VAL A 83 2.05 -0.31 -1.94
C VAL A 83 3.35 -0.92 -2.47
N PRO A 84 3.88 -1.99 -1.85
CA PRO A 84 4.99 -2.73 -2.43
C PRO A 84 4.61 -3.28 -3.80
N ALA A 85 5.45 -3.08 -4.82
CA ALA A 85 5.16 -3.52 -6.18
C ALA A 85 4.86 -5.03 -6.28
N ARG A 86 5.55 -5.84 -5.47
CA ARG A 86 5.34 -7.30 -5.39
C ARG A 86 3.99 -7.70 -4.77
N ASP A 87 3.37 -6.80 -4.01
CA ASP A 87 2.12 -7.08 -3.28
C ASP A 87 0.91 -6.46 -4.01
N ALA A 88 1.10 -5.90 -5.21
CA ALA A 88 0.05 -5.21 -5.98
C ALA A 88 -1.21 -6.07 -6.21
N ALA A 89 -1.05 -7.39 -6.37
CA ALA A 89 -2.18 -8.31 -6.56
C ALA A 89 -3.07 -8.38 -5.31
N VAL A 90 -2.51 -8.33 -4.10
CA VAL A 90 -3.29 -8.31 -2.84
C VAL A 90 -4.18 -7.07 -2.79
N PHE A 91 -3.63 -5.93 -3.23
CA PHE A 91 -4.35 -4.67 -3.28
C PHE A 91 -5.18 -4.49 -4.55
N THR A 92 -5.25 -5.43 -5.48
CA THR A 92 -6.09 -5.30 -6.70
C THR A 92 -6.96 -6.53 -6.88
N ARG A 93 -6.41 -7.63 -7.38
CA ARG A 93 -7.13 -8.90 -7.56
C ARG A 93 -7.66 -9.48 -6.25
N GLY A 94 -6.95 -9.31 -5.13
CA GLY A 94 -7.40 -9.71 -3.79
C GLY A 94 -8.60 -8.93 -3.26
N ARG A 95 -9.05 -7.90 -4.00
CA ARG A 95 -10.27 -7.13 -3.71
C ARG A 95 -11.35 -7.29 -4.78
N MET A 96 -11.26 -8.33 -5.61
CA MET A 96 -12.35 -8.67 -6.51
C MET A 96 -13.61 -8.98 -5.69
N PRO A 97 -14.81 -8.64 -6.20
CA PRO A 97 -16.07 -9.06 -5.59
C PRO A 97 -16.07 -10.58 -5.36
N ASP A 98 -16.77 -11.08 -4.35
CA ASP A 98 -16.92 -12.54 -4.18
C ASP A 98 -18.02 -13.11 -5.06
N ASP A 99 -19.05 -12.31 -5.36
CA ASP A 99 -20.16 -12.65 -6.25
C ASP A 99 -19.73 -12.73 -7.72
N GLU A 100 -20.20 -13.76 -8.42
CA GLU A 100 -19.83 -14.05 -9.81
C GLU A 100 -20.29 -12.94 -10.77
N MET A 101 -21.51 -12.43 -10.59
CA MET A 101 -22.06 -11.39 -11.48
C MET A 101 -21.32 -10.06 -11.29
N ASP A 102 -20.98 -9.71 -10.05
CA ASP A 102 -20.20 -8.52 -9.77
C ASP A 102 -18.75 -8.66 -10.25
N ARG A 103 -18.16 -9.87 -10.19
CA ARG A 103 -16.85 -10.14 -10.81
C ARG A 103 -16.87 -9.90 -12.32
N LEU A 104 -17.87 -10.43 -13.03
CA LEU A 104 -18.01 -10.23 -14.47
C LEU A 104 -18.11 -8.74 -14.83
N ARG A 105 -18.97 -7.99 -14.14
CA ARG A 105 -19.11 -6.54 -14.33
C ARG A 105 -17.80 -5.78 -14.08
N PHE A 106 -17.05 -6.18 -13.05
CA PHE A 106 -15.77 -5.59 -12.73
C PHE A 106 -14.75 -5.82 -13.85
N GLU A 107 -14.67 -7.04 -14.39
CA GLU A 107 -13.74 -7.40 -15.46
C GLU A 107 -14.09 -6.69 -16.78
N GLU A 108 -15.37 -6.64 -17.15
CA GLU A 108 -15.84 -5.87 -18.31
C GLU A 108 -15.47 -4.38 -18.21
N LEU A 109 -15.67 -3.77 -17.03
CA LEU A 109 -15.31 -2.37 -16.81
C LEU A 109 -13.80 -2.17 -16.90
N ALA A 110 -13.01 -3.09 -16.35
CA ALA A 110 -11.56 -3.06 -16.42
C ALA A 110 -11.07 -3.15 -17.88
N GLU A 111 -11.66 -4.02 -18.70
CA GLU A 111 -11.33 -4.17 -20.12
C GLU A 111 -11.69 -2.91 -20.93
N ARG A 112 -12.87 -2.32 -20.67
CA ARG A 112 -13.28 -1.05 -21.28
C ARG A 112 -12.32 0.08 -20.91
N LEU A 113 -11.94 0.17 -19.63
CA LEU A 113 -10.99 1.17 -19.16
C LEU A 113 -9.60 0.96 -19.78
N HIS A 114 -9.14 -0.28 -19.87
CA HIS A 114 -7.87 -0.62 -20.52
C HIS A 114 -7.87 -0.22 -22.00
N SER A 115 -8.92 -0.58 -22.72
CA SER A 115 -9.13 -0.24 -24.14
C SER A 115 -9.20 1.26 -24.37
N TYR A 116 -9.84 1.99 -23.45
CA TYR A 116 -9.90 3.45 -23.48
C TYR A 116 -8.52 4.06 -23.22
N LEU A 117 -7.80 3.62 -22.19
CA LEU A 117 -6.53 4.21 -21.79
C LEU A 117 -5.41 3.90 -22.78
N LYS A 118 -5.39 2.72 -23.42
CA LYS A 118 -4.32 2.29 -24.36
C LYS A 118 -2.92 2.50 -23.79
N GLY A 119 -2.72 2.13 -22.52
CA GLY A 119 -1.45 2.29 -21.81
C GLY A 119 -1.14 3.73 -21.32
N ARG A 120 -2.01 4.71 -21.57
CA ARG A 120 -1.85 6.06 -21.02
C ARG A 120 -1.99 6.03 -19.50
N LYS A 121 -1.05 6.67 -18.81
CA LYS A 121 -1.14 6.89 -17.35
C LYS A 121 -2.09 8.04 -17.08
N VAL A 122 -3.07 7.81 -16.21
CA VAL A 122 -3.89 8.89 -15.65
C VAL A 122 -3.07 9.58 -14.57
N ARG A 123 -2.80 10.87 -14.75
CA ARG A 123 -2.16 11.67 -13.70
C ARG A 123 -3.24 12.09 -12.72
N PHE A 124 -3.09 11.71 -11.46
CA PHE A 124 -3.85 12.29 -10.37
C PHE A 124 -3.16 13.61 -9.99
N GLY A 125 -3.88 14.72 -10.13
CA GLY A 125 -3.42 16.09 -9.85
C GLY A 125 -4.55 16.85 -9.20
#